data_AF-A0A2V5JKI0-F1
#
_entry.id   AF-A0A2V5JKI0-F1
#
_cell.length_a   1.000
_cell.length_b   1.000
_cell.length_c   1.000
_cell.angle_alpha   90.00
_cell.angle_beta   90.00
_cell.angle_gamma   90.00
#
_symmetry.space_group_name_H-M   'P 1'
#
loop_
_entity.id
_entity.type
_entity.pdbx_description
1 polymer ?
#
loop_
_entity_poly.entity_id
_entity_poly.type
_entity_poly.pdbx_seq_one_letter_code
_entity_poly.pdbx_strand_id
1 'polypeptide(L)'
;KLKARAAERPDATENLEAFVQTLAQFGPPHPRPGAPPSLFVFETTVRLFNEIQGADAGPSAAVKDAVADVEKKVGPLIQAWRKLLDSDLPALNQQLKQAGFPEIHPVR
;
A
#
# COMPACT_ATOMS: atom_id res chain seq x y z
N LYS A 1 -12.68 -8.51 -24.20
CA LYS A 1 -13.83 -7.58 -24.17
C LYS A 1 -13.66 -6.48 -23.10
N LEU A 2 -13.31 -6.80 -21.85
CA LEU A 2 -13.00 -5.80 -20.80
C LEU A 2 -11.87 -4.82 -21.17
N LYS A 3 -10.72 -5.31 -21.67
CA LYS A 3 -9.62 -4.45 -22.13
C LYS A 3 -10.02 -3.47 -23.24
N ALA A 4 -10.91 -3.90 -24.16
CA ALA A 4 -11.42 -3.04 -25.22
C ALA A 4 -12.37 -1.96 -24.67
N ARG A 5 -13.26 -2.32 -23.73
CA ARG A 5 -14.12 -1.34 -23.04
C ARG A 5 -13.33 -0.37 -22.16
N ALA A 6 -12.22 -0.80 -21.56
CA ALA A 6 -11.32 0.06 -20.81
C ALA A 6 -10.60 1.06 -21.72
N ALA A 7 -10.17 0.64 -22.91
CA ALA A 7 -9.57 1.54 -23.90
C ALA A 7 -10.55 2.62 -24.41
N GLU A 8 -11.86 2.38 -24.31
CA GLU A 8 -12.93 3.34 -24.68
C GLU A 8 -13.38 4.24 -23.50
N ARG A 9 -12.79 4.07 -22.30
CA ARG A 9 -13.13 4.78 -21.06
C ARG A 9 -11.87 5.37 -20.40
N PRO A 10 -11.37 6.51 -20.92
CA PRO A 10 -10.15 7.14 -20.39
C PRO A 10 -10.31 7.56 -18.92
N ASP A 11 -11.50 7.98 -18.52
CA ASP A 11 -11.90 8.32 -17.16
C ASP A 11 -11.69 7.17 -16.15
N ALA A 12 -12.10 5.95 -16.52
CA ALA A 12 -11.89 4.78 -15.66
C ALA A 12 -10.41 4.41 -15.54
N THR A 13 -9.63 4.64 -16.60
CA THR A 13 -8.19 4.37 -16.63
C THR A 13 -7.43 5.36 -15.74
N GLU A 14 -7.75 6.66 -15.82
CA GLU A 14 -7.18 7.70 -14.95
C GLU A 14 -7.48 7.46 -13.47
N ASN A 15 -8.72 7.08 -13.13
CA ASN A 15 -9.11 6.79 -11.74
C ASN A 15 -8.34 5.58 -11.17
N LEU A 16 -8.14 4.53 -11.98
CA LEU A 16 -7.34 3.37 -11.58
C LEU A 16 -5.86 3.74 -11.40
N GLU A 17 -5.31 4.58 -12.27
CA GLU A 17 -3.92 5.04 -12.15
C GLU A 17 -3.73 5.91 -10.89
N ALA A 18 -4.65 6.82 -10.60
CA ALA A 18 -4.64 7.60 -9.36
C ALA A 18 -4.73 6.70 -8.10
N PHE A 19 -5.53 5.64 -8.16
CA PHE A 19 -5.60 4.66 -7.08
C PHE A 19 -4.28 3.91 -6.90
N VAL A 20 -3.62 3.50 -8.00
CA VAL A 20 -2.28 2.89 -7.95
C VAL A 20 -1.26 3.85 -7.32
N GLN A 21 -1.32 5.15 -7.62
CA GLN A 21 -0.46 6.15 -6.99
C GLN A 21 -0.72 6.28 -5.48
N THR A 22 -1.96 6.12 -5.05
CA THR A 22 -2.30 6.07 -3.62
C THR A 22 -1.71 4.83 -2.96
N LEU A 23 -1.79 3.66 -3.61
CA LEU A 23 -1.16 2.43 -3.13
C LEU A 23 0.38 2.52 -3.06
N ALA A 24 1.01 3.29 -3.95
CA ALA A 24 2.46 3.48 -3.93
C ALA A 24 2.97 4.17 -2.66
N GLN A 25 2.12 4.95 -1.96
CA GLN A 25 2.47 5.64 -0.72
C GLN A 25 2.77 4.68 0.45
N PHE A 26 2.28 3.44 0.37
CA PHE A 26 2.55 2.40 1.36
C PHE A 26 3.91 1.70 1.15
N GLY A 27 4.51 1.90 -0.02
CA GLY A 27 5.80 1.34 -0.39
C GLY A 27 6.99 2.05 0.24
N PRO A 28 8.22 1.64 -0.12
CA PRO A 28 9.43 2.28 0.38
C PRO A 28 9.54 3.73 -0.13
N PRO A 29 10.32 4.60 0.53
CA PRO A 29 10.48 6.01 0.14
C PRO A 29 11.00 6.22 -1.29
N HIS A 30 11.76 5.25 -1.80
CA HIS A 30 12.30 5.24 -3.15
C HIS A 30 11.91 3.93 -3.85
N PRO A 31 10.66 3.81 -4.32
CA PRO A 31 10.23 2.61 -5.03
C PRO A 31 10.96 2.54 -6.36
N ARG A 32 11.35 1.33 -6.76
CA ARG A 32 11.91 1.11 -8.09
C ARG A 32 10.80 1.33 -9.14
N PRO A 33 11.09 1.93 -10.31
CA PRO A 33 10.11 2.06 -11.38
C PRO A 33 9.50 0.69 -11.73
N GLY A 34 8.17 0.60 -11.75
CA GLY A 34 7.45 -0.64 -12.03
C GLY A 34 7.46 -1.67 -10.89
N ALA A 35 7.97 -1.33 -9.71
CA ALA A 35 7.83 -2.20 -8.55
C ALA A 35 6.34 -2.37 -8.17
N PRO A 36 5.91 -3.58 -7.78
CA PRO A 36 4.56 -3.77 -7.26
C PRO A 36 4.38 -2.97 -5.95
N PRO A 37 3.14 -2.56 -5.62
CA PRO A 37 2.84 -1.99 -4.32
C PRO A 37 3.26 -2.93 -3.18
N SER A 38 3.74 -2.36 -2.08
CA SER A 38 4.15 -3.12 -0.89
C SER A 38 3.69 -2.42 0.38
N LEU A 39 3.71 -3.12 1.51
CA LEU A 39 3.43 -2.55 2.84
C LEU A 39 4.75 -2.38 3.59
N PHE A 40 5.56 -1.43 3.16
CA PHE A 40 6.97 -1.33 3.55
C PHE A 40 7.20 -1.25 5.07
N VAL A 41 6.39 -0.47 5.78
CA VAL A 41 6.50 -0.34 7.25
C VAL A 41 6.19 -1.68 7.94
N PHE A 42 5.20 -2.43 7.45
CA PHE A 42 4.89 -3.76 7.97
C PHE A 42 6.01 -4.77 7.68
N GLU A 43 6.51 -4.81 6.45
CA GLU A 43 7.65 -5.65 6.06
C GLU A 43 8.89 -5.35 6.90
N THR A 44 9.17 -4.07 7.15
CA THR A 44 10.27 -3.63 8.02
C THR A 44 10.07 -4.08 9.45
N THR A 45 8.84 -3.99 9.98
CA THR A 45 8.50 -4.46 11.33
C THR A 45 8.77 -5.96 11.49
N VAL A 46 8.29 -6.77 10.54
CA VAL A 46 8.52 -8.24 10.54
C VAL A 46 10.00 -8.55 10.47
N ARG A 47 10.75 -7.84 9.61
CA ARG A 47 12.20 -8.02 9.50
C ARG A 47 12.92 -7.69 10.80
N LEU A 48 12.64 -6.53 11.42
CA LEU A 48 13.28 -6.12 12.67
C LEU A 48 12.97 -7.10 13.82
N PHE A 49 11.74 -7.60 13.88
CA PHE A 49 11.37 -8.63 14.85
C PHE A 49 12.24 -9.89 14.71
N ASN A 50 12.42 -10.37 13.47
CA ASN A 50 13.27 -11.53 13.20
C ASN A 50 14.75 -11.28 13.51
N GLU A 51 15.26 -10.09 13.20
CA GLU A 51 16.64 -9.70 13.52
C GLU A 51 16.89 -9.64 15.04
N ILE A 52 15.92 -9.14 15.82
CA ILE A 52 16.02 -9.09 17.28
C ILE A 52 15.92 -10.48 17.91
N GLN A 53 15.02 -11.34 17.41
CA GLN A 53 14.80 -12.70 17.91
C GLN A 53 15.98 -13.63 17.62
N GLY A 54 16.64 -13.47 16.47
CA GLY A 54 17.71 -14.36 16.02
C GLY A 54 19.11 -14.02 16.55
N ALA A 55 19.25 -13.00 17.39
CA ALA A 55 20.55 -12.51 17.85
C ALA A 55 20.89 -13.02 19.26
N ASP A 56 22.04 -13.69 19.40
CA ASP A 56 22.63 -14.04 20.70
C ASP A 56 23.30 -12.86 21.42
N ALA A 57 23.34 -11.69 20.76
CA ALA A 57 23.84 -10.44 21.29
C ALA A 57 22.73 -9.37 21.30
N GLY A 58 22.86 -8.37 22.19
CA GLY A 58 21.87 -7.29 22.29
C GLY A 58 21.73 -6.47 20.98
N PRO A 59 20.59 -5.77 20.78
CA PRO A 59 20.34 -5.01 19.55
C PRO A 59 21.41 -3.94 19.28
N SER A 60 21.89 -3.88 18.03
CA SER A 60 22.83 -2.86 17.58
C SER A 60 22.18 -1.46 17.60
N ALA A 61 23.01 -0.40 17.57
CA ALA A 61 22.50 0.97 17.46
C ALA A 61 21.60 1.16 16.23
N ALA A 62 21.98 0.59 15.09
CA ALA A 62 21.20 0.66 13.86
C ALA A 62 19.81 0.00 14.00
N VAL A 63 19.72 -1.12 14.73
CA VAL A 63 18.43 -1.79 15.00
C VAL A 63 17.55 -0.90 15.89
N LYS A 64 18.13 -0.26 16.92
CA LYS A 64 17.39 0.66 17.80
C LYS A 64 16.84 1.86 17.02
N ASP A 65 17.65 2.45 16.15
CA ASP A 65 17.23 3.58 15.31
C ASP A 65 16.11 3.16 14.33
N ALA A 66 16.22 1.96 13.75
CA ALA A 66 15.20 1.43 12.85
C ALA A 66 13.87 1.15 13.57
N VAL A 67 13.90 0.64 14.81
CA VAL A 67 12.69 0.49 15.64
C VAL A 67 12.04 1.85 15.91
N ALA A 68 12.82 2.85 16.31
CA ALA A 68 12.31 4.20 16.56
C ALA A 68 11.71 4.85 15.30
N ASP A 69 12.24 4.55 14.11
CA ASP A 69 11.68 4.99 12.84
C ASP A 69 10.35 4.30 12.52
N VAL A 70 10.25 2.99 12.75
CA VAL A 70 8.99 2.23 12.59
C VAL A 70 7.91 2.74 13.54
N GLU A 71 8.21 2.97 14.82
CA GLU A 71 7.26 3.49 15.81
C GLU A 71 6.61 4.81 15.35
N LYS A 72 7.38 5.70 14.73
CA LYS A 72 6.88 6.97 14.18
C LYS A 72 5.99 6.77 12.95
N LYS A 73 6.20 5.71 12.18
CA LYS A 73 5.54 5.46 10.89
C LYS A 73 4.30 4.58 10.98
N VAL A 74 4.20 3.72 11.99
CA VAL A 74 3.06 2.78 12.15
C VAL A 74 1.73 3.53 12.31
N GLY A 75 1.68 4.57 13.13
CA GLY A 75 0.46 5.36 13.33
C GLY A 75 -0.08 5.95 12.01
N PRO A 76 0.73 6.75 11.29
CA PRO A 76 0.36 7.26 9.96
C PRO A 76 -0.01 6.16 8.96
N LEU A 77 0.71 5.03 8.94
CA LEU A 77 0.39 3.90 8.07
C LEU A 77 -1.02 3.36 8.33
N ILE A 78 -1.38 3.13 9.59
CA ILE A 78 -2.69 2.61 9.97
C ILE A 78 -3.80 3.61 9.58
N GLN A 79 -3.56 4.91 9.76
CA GLN A 79 -4.52 5.93 9.34
C GLN A 79 -4.71 5.95 7.83
N ALA A 80 -3.62 5.91 7.05
CA ALA A 80 -3.67 5.84 5.60
C ALA A 80 -4.39 4.56 5.12
N TRP A 81 -4.12 3.42 5.77
CA TRP A 81 -4.76 2.14 5.46
C TRP A 81 -6.28 2.18 5.73
N ARG A 82 -6.71 2.76 6.84
CA ARG A 82 -8.13 2.95 7.15
C ARG A 82 -8.79 3.86 6.11
N LYS A 83 -8.18 5.00 5.77
CA LYS A 83 -8.70 5.89 4.74
C LYS A 83 -8.86 5.17 3.39
N LEU A 84 -7.87 4.36 3.00
CA LEU A 84 -7.90 3.58 1.77
C LEU A 84 -9.13 2.66 1.74
N LEU A 85 -9.40 1.94 2.82
CA LEU A 85 -10.50 0.98 2.91
C LEU A 85 -11.87 1.63 3.10
N ASP A 86 -11.94 2.67 3.91
CA ASP A 86 -13.20 3.28 4.34
C ASP A 86 -13.72 4.33 3.34
N SER A 87 -12.83 4.93 2.54
CA SER A 87 -13.15 6.04 1.64
C SER A 87 -12.68 5.82 0.22
N ASP A 88 -11.37 5.61 0.01
CA ASP A 88 -10.80 5.67 -1.34
C ASP A 88 -11.25 4.47 -2.21
N LEU A 89 -11.28 3.26 -1.65
CA LEU A 89 -11.75 2.05 -2.35
C LEU A 89 -13.27 2.09 -2.64
N PRO A 90 -14.16 2.43 -1.69
CA PRO A 90 -15.58 2.63 -1.99
C PRO A 90 -15.84 3.66 -3.08
N ALA A 91 -15.11 4.79 -3.07
CA ALA A 91 -15.24 5.82 -4.11
C ALA A 91 -14.83 5.28 -5.49
N LEU A 92 -13.71 4.57 -5.59
CA LEU A 92 -13.28 3.92 -6.83
C LEU A 92 -14.31 2.89 -7.31
N ASN A 93 -14.85 2.07 -6.41
CA ASN A 93 -15.85 1.06 -6.77
C ASN A 93 -17.13 1.67 -7.35
N GLN A 94 -17.56 2.84 -6.84
CA GLN A 94 -18.68 3.57 -7.43
C GLN A 94 -18.37 4.04 -8.86
N GLN A 95 -17.17 4.56 -9.11
CA GLN A 95 -16.73 4.98 -10.44
C GLN A 95 -16.64 3.80 -11.41
N LEU A 96 -16.06 2.67 -10.97
CA LEU A 96 -15.98 1.43 -11.76
C LEU A 96 -17.37 0.93 -12.14
N LYS A 97 -18.30 0.91 -11.19
CA LYS A 97 -19.69 0.48 -11.43
C LYS A 97 -20.41 1.36 -12.44
N GLN A 98 -20.27 2.69 -12.34
CA GLN A 98 -20.83 3.63 -13.32
C GLN A 98 -20.24 3.41 -14.72
N ALA A 99 -18.97 3.05 -14.79
CA ALA A 99 -18.28 2.71 -16.03
C ALA A 99 -18.55 1.27 -16.52
N GLY A 100 -19.36 0.47 -15.79
CA GLY A 100 -19.72 -0.90 -16.15
C GLY A 100 -18.63 -1.94 -15.90
N PHE A 101 -17.67 -1.63 -15.02
CA PHE A 101 -16.61 -2.52 -14.55
C PHE A 101 -17.00 -3.20 -13.23
N PRO A 102 -16.44 -4.39 -12.94
CA PRO A 102 -16.64 -5.05 -11.65
C PRO A 102 -15.98 -4.27 -10.51
N GLU A 103 -16.56 -4.38 -9.32
CA GLU A 103 -16.00 -3.83 -8.09
C GLU A 103 -14.74 -4.60 -7.65
N ILE A 104 -13.84 -3.90 -6.98
CA ILE A 104 -12.66 -4.46 -6.32
C ILE A 104 -13.03 -4.79 -4.87
N HIS A 105 -12.78 -6.03 -4.46
CA HIS A 105 -13.01 -6.48 -3.09
C HIS A 105 -11.68 -6.89 -2.44
N PRO A 106 -11.42 -6.48 -1.18
CA PRO A 106 -10.30 -7.02 -0.42
C PRO A 106 -10.44 -8.53 -0.28
N VAL A 107 -9.32 -9.25 -0.35
CA VAL A 107 -9.30 -10.68 -0.01
C VAL A 107 -9.64 -10.81 1.47
N ARG A 108 -10.64 -11.64 1.80
CA ARG A 108 -11.02 -11.95 3.19
C ARG A 108 -10.03 -12.89 3.84
#